data_AF-A0A661RKY3-F1
#
_entry.id   AF-A0A661RKY3-F1
#
_cell.length_a   1.000
_cell.length_b   1.000
_cell.length_c   1.000
_cell.angle_alpha   90.00
_cell.angle_beta   90.00
_cell.angle_gamma   90.00
#
_symmetry.space_group_name_H-M   'P 1'
#
loop_
_entity.id
_entity.type
_entity.pdbx_description
1 polymer ?
#
loop_
_entity_poly.entity_id
_entity_poly.type
_entity_poly.pdbx_seq_one_letter_code
_entity_poly.pdbx_strand_id
1 'polypeptide(L)'
;MKEEYTEEDFKEEFSQHNLDAGLFILKFCKGTSIPFSEFDQKQVAALTSAAGGYGLYQELDGKPFDSFFLKHQKAYVVVMFYVPGKQKMVYYIEVEDFLSMQEDNEREQFMTERLAEDYSYQRENYFETRRKKWTAQI
;
A
#
# COMPACT_ATOMS: atom_id res chain seq x y z
N MET A 1 21.07 -12.62 -16.58
CA MET A 1 20.06 -11.55 -16.63
C MET A 1 19.50 -11.40 -15.24
N LYS A 2 19.41 -10.18 -14.69
CA LYS A 2 18.64 -9.98 -13.45
C LYS A 2 17.17 -9.95 -13.88
N GLU A 3 16.36 -10.83 -13.32
CA GLU A 3 14.91 -10.82 -13.53
C GLU A 3 14.35 -9.45 -13.17
N GLU A 4 13.42 -8.97 -13.99
CA GLU A 4 12.72 -7.72 -13.80
C GLU A 4 11.72 -7.88 -12.65
N TYR A 5 11.77 -7.00 -11.64
CA TYR A 5 10.84 -7.03 -10.52
C TYR A 5 9.50 -6.39 -10.90
N THR A 6 8.41 -7.04 -10.54
CA THR A 6 7.05 -6.76 -11.01
C THR A 6 6.10 -6.38 -9.87
N GLU A 7 4.87 -5.98 -10.22
CA GLU A 7 3.82 -5.70 -9.24
C GLU A 7 3.35 -6.99 -8.55
N GLU A 8 3.32 -8.11 -9.26
CA GLU A 8 3.01 -9.43 -8.74
C GLU A 8 4.04 -9.86 -7.68
N ASP A 9 5.33 -9.63 -7.93
CA ASP A 9 6.38 -9.88 -6.94
C ASP A 9 6.19 -9.05 -5.68
N PHE A 10 5.76 -7.78 -5.83
CA PHE A 10 5.44 -6.93 -4.69
C PHE A 10 4.24 -7.45 -3.90
N LYS A 11 3.15 -7.84 -4.57
CA LYS A 11 1.96 -8.40 -3.90
C LYS A 11 2.31 -9.68 -3.14
N GLU A 12 3.12 -10.54 -3.74
CA GLU A 12 3.61 -11.76 -3.09
C GLU A 12 4.46 -11.42 -1.85
N GLU A 13 5.47 -10.55 -1.99
CA GLU A 13 6.33 -10.14 -0.87
C GLU A 13 5.52 -9.45 0.24
N PHE A 14 4.56 -8.58 -0.11
CA PHE A 14 3.66 -7.95 0.86
C PHE A 14 2.86 -8.98 1.65
N SER A 15 2.29 -9.99 0.98
CA SER A 15 1.53 -11.06 1.66
C SER A 15 2.37 -11.88 2.65
N GLN A 16 3.69 -11.95 2.45
CA GLN A 16 4.62 -12.69 3.29
C GLN A 16 5.20 -11.85 4.44
N HIS A 17 5.23 -10.52 4.29
CA HIS A 17 5.92 -9.60 5.19
C HIS A 17 5.00 -8.71 6.02
N ASN A 18 3.84 -8.33 5.48
CA ASN A 18 2.91 -7.47 6.19
C ASN A 18 2.35 -8.17 7.44
N LEU A 19 2.58 -7.56 8.60
CA LEU A 19 2.06 -8.03 9.89
C LEU A 19 0.84 -7.24 10.35
N ASP A 20 0.52 -6.13 9.68
CA ASP A 20 -0.58 -5.26 10.06
C ASP A 20 -1.92 -5.76 9.54
N ALA A 21 -2.92 -5.71 10.41
CA ALA A 21 -4.31 -5.94 10.01
C ALA A 21 -4.92 -4.62 9.52
N GLY A 22 -5.62 -4.69 8.38
CA GLY A 22 -6.28 -3.53 7.80
C GLY A 22 -6.74 -3.76 6.37
N LEU A 23 -7.19 -2.68 5.77
CA LEU A 23 -7.49 -2.58 4.34
C LEU A 23 -6.34 -1.87 3.64
N PHE A 24 -5.96 -2.38 2.47
CA PHE A 24 -4.77 -1.91 1.77
C PHE A 24 -5.09 -1.67 0.30
N ILE A 25 -4.65 -0.54 -0.23
CA ILE A 25 -4.39 -0.37 -1.66
C ILE A 25 -2.90 -0.58 -1.85
N LEU A 26 -2.53 -1.56 -2.66
CA LEU A 26 -1.12 -1.80 -3.01
C LEU A 26 -0.81 -1.11 -4.34
N LYS A 27 0.24 -0.29 -4.37
CA LYS A 27 0.78 0.28 -5.61
C LYS A 27 2.27 0.04 -5.75
N PHE A 28 2.63 -0.45 -6.93
CA PHE A 28 4.01 -0.63 -7.34
C PHE A 28 4.39 0.47 -8.33
N CYS A 29 5.49 1.16 -8.07
CA CYS A 29 6.02 2.20 -8.94
C CYS A 29 7.45 1.84 -9.36
N LYS A 30 7.69 1.71 -10.68
CA LYS A 30 9.05 1.68 -11.21
C LYS A 30 9.55 3.12 -11.32
N GLY A 31 10.47 3.53 -10.46
CA GLY A 31 10.98 4.90 -10.38
C GLY A 31 10.82 5.52 -9.00
N THR A 32 10.71 6.85 -8.95
CA THR A 32 10.70 7.65 -7.71
C THR A 32 9.44 8.49 -7.55
N SER A 33 8.46 8.33 -8.44
CA SER A 33 7.22 9.11 -8.42
C SER A 33 6.09 8.38 -9.16
N ILE A 34 4.87 8.47 -8.63
CA ILE A 34 3.66 7.89 -9.21
C ILE A 34 2.57 8.96 -9.32
N PRO A 35 1.86 9.10 -10.47
CA PRO A 35 0.74 10.03 -10.56
C PRO A 35 -0.36 9.70 -9.54
N PHE A 36 -0.98 10.72 -8.95
CA PHE A 36 -2.15 10.51 -8.09
C PHE A 36 -3.33 9.90 -8.85
N SER A 37 -3.38 10.07 -10.17
CA SER A 37 -4.40 9.46 -11.04
C SER A 37 -4.29 7.93 -11.14
N GLU A 38 -3.14 7.34 -10.77
CA GLU A 38 -2.98 5.88 -10.75
C GLU A 38 -3.76 5.23 -9.60
N PHE A 39 -4.20 6.00 -8.60
CA PHE A 39 -5.00 5.50 -7.48
C PHE A 39 -6.48 5.53 -7.87
N ASP A 40 -7.11 4.35 -7.90
CA ASP A 40 -8.54 4.24 -8.19
C ASP A 40 -9.34 4.94 -7.08
N GLN A 41 -9.99 6.04 -7.45
CA GLN A 41 -10.76 6.87 -6.53
C GLN A 41 -11.91 6.10 -5.87
N LYS A 42 -12.46 5.07 -6.52
CA LYS A 42 -13.47 4.20 -5.90
C LYS A 42 -12.87 3.38 -4.77
N GLN A 43 -11.64 2.88 -4.94
CA GLN A 43 -10.94 2.15 -3.89
C GLN A 43 -10.60 3.08 -2.73
N VAL A 44 -10.09 4.28 -3.02
CA VAL A 44 -9.78 5.29 -1.98
C VAL A 44 -11.03 5.67 -1.18
N ALA A 45 -12.15 5.90 -1.85
CA ALA A 45 -13.42 6.19 -1.19
C ALA A 45 -13.93 5.00 -0.34
N ALA A 46 -13.73 3.77 -0.80
CA ALA A 46 -14.08 2.57 -0.05
C ALA A 46 -13.24 2.43 1.24
N LEU A 47 -11.92 2.66 1.16
CA LEU A 47 -11.03 2.67 2.32
C LEU A 47 -11.45 3.76 3.33
N THR A 48 -11.71 4.97 2.83
CA THR A 48 -12.14 6.11 3.66
C THR A 48 -13.46 5.79 4.39
N SER A 49 -14.42 5.17 3.69
CA SER A 49 -15.70 4.78 4.28
C SER A 49 -15.56 3.71 5.36
N ALA A 50 -14.68 2.73 5.14
CA ALA A 50 -14.37 1.67 6.10
C ALA A 50 -13.65 2.21 7.35
N ALA A 51 -12.73 3.18 7.17
CA ALA A 51 -12.01 3.84 8.25
C ALA A 51 -12.90 4.78 9.08
N GLY A 52 -13.58 5.72 8.43
CA GLY A 52 -14.36 6.80 9.07
C GLY A 52 -15.65 6.37 9.78
N GLY A 53 -15.97 5.07 9.78
CA GLY A 53 -17.10 4.54 10.54
C GLY A 53 -18.45 4.57 9.81
N TYR A 54 -18.52 5.07 8.58
CA TYR A 54 -19.71 4.92 7.72
C TYR A 54 -19.93 3.44 7.36
N GLY A 55 -18.83 2.73 7.19
CA GLY A 55 -18.77 1.31 6.89
C GLY A 55 -18.80 1.03 5.38
N LEU A 56 -18.16 -0.08 5.00
CA LEU A 56 -18.04 -0.57 3.64
C LEU A 56 -18.81 -1.89 3.54
N TYR A 57 -19.90 -1.89 2.78
CA TYR A 57 -20.60 -3.11 2.41
C TYR A 57 -20.06 -3.64 1.09
N GLN A 58 -19.67 -4.91 1.05
CA GLN A 58 -19.22 -5.56 -0.17
C GLN A 58 -19.81 -6.96 -0.29
N GLU A 59 -20.37 -7.24 -1.48
CA GLU A 59 -20.89 -8.54 -1.85
C GLU A 59 -19.78 -9.36 -2.52
N LEU A 60 -19.68 -10.63 -2.12
CA LEU A 60 -18.82 -11.63 -2.72
C LEU A 60 -19.68 -12.46 -3.69
N ASP A 61 -19.33 -12.39 -4.97
CA ASP A 61 -19.83 -13.27 -6.05
C ASP A 61 -21.36 -13.43 -6.16
N GLY A 62 -22.14 -12.46 -5.69
CA GLY A 62 -23.60 -12.41 -5.84
C GLY A 62 -24.36 -13.55 -5.15
N LYS A 63 -23.72 -14.26 -4.21
CA LYS A 63 -24.37 -15.31 -3.43
C LYS A 63 -25.04 -14.71 -2.19
N PRO A 64 -26.27 -15.13 -1.85
CA PRO A 64 -26.90 -14.69 -0.61
C PRO A 64 -26.07 -15.13 0.59
N PHE A 65 -25.88 -14.22 1.55
CA PHE A 65 -25.06 -14.38 2.76
C PHE A 65 -23.54 -14.38 2.56
N ASP A 66 -23.05 -14.19 1.33
CA ASP A 66 -21.64 -13.94 1.04
C ASP A 66 -21.41 -12.42 0.92
N SER A 67 -21.64 -11.69 2.02
CA SER A 67 -21.30 -10.26 2.08
C SER A 67 -20.67 -9.91 3.41
N PHE A 68 -19.84 -8.88 3.40
CA PHE A 68 -19.21 -8.36 4.62
C PHE A 68 -19.46 -6.87 4.75
N PHE A 69 -19.54 -6.43 6.01
CA PHE A 69 -19.62 -5.01 6.36
C PHE A 69 -18.43 -4.66 7.24
N LEU A 70 -17.53 -3.83 6.72
CA LEU A 70 -16.31 -3.42 7.41
C LEU A 70 -16.47 -2.00 7.93
N LYS A 71 -16.24 -1.80 9.23
CA LYS A 71 -16.33 -0.49 9.87
C LYS A 71 -15.22 -0.36 10.91
N HIS A 72 -14.71 0.86 11.08
CA HIS A 72 -13.60 1.17 12.00
C HIS A 72 -12.35 0.32 11.73
N GLN A 73 -12.08 0.05 10.45
CA GLN A 73 -10.87 -0.67 10.04
C GLN A 73 -9.75 0.31 9.76
N LYS A 74 -8.54 -0.03 10.17
CA LYS A 74 -7.34 0.67 9.69
C LYS A 74 -7.25 0.52 8.18
N ALA A 75 -6.97 1.60 7.47
CA ALA A 75 -6.97 1.63 6.02
C ALA A 75 -5.74 2.40 5.51
N TYR A 76 -4.99 1.78 4.61
CA TYR A 76 -3.69 2.28 4.15
C TYR A 76 -3.58 2.28 2.64
N VAL A 77 -2.89 3.28 2.12
CA VAL A 77 -2.26 3.24 0.81
C VAL A 77 -0.81 2.79 1.02
N VAL A 78 -0.46 1.64 0.44
CA VAL A 78 0.87 1.04 0.57
C VAL A 78 1.58 1.11 -0.77
N VAL A 79 2.71 1.81 -0.82
CA VAL A 79 3.43 2.06 -2.07
C VAL A 79 4.87 1.60 -1.97
N MET A 80 5.32 0.87 -2.99
CA MET A 80 6.73 0.55 -3.20
C MET A 80 7.28 1.35 -4.37
N PHE A 81 8.32 2.14 -4.11
CA PHE A 81 9.14 2.76 -5.15
C PHE A 81 10.34 1.86 -5.46
N TYR A 82 10.40 1.34 -6.68
CA TYR A 82 11.44 0.41 -7.11
C TYR A 82 12.35 1.06 -8.14
N VAL A 83 13.61 1.24 -7.75
CA VAL A 83 14.72 1.58 -8.64
C VAL A 83 15.73 0.43 -8.59
N PRO A 84 16.05 -0.23 -9.72
CA PRO A 84 16.99 -1.35 -9.73
C PRO A 84 18.31 -1.03 -9.04
N GLY A 85 18.70 -1.87 -8.08
CA GLY A 85 19.93 -1.71 -7.30
C GLY A 85 19.81 -0.81 -6.06
N LYS A 86 18.65 -0.17 -5.83
CA LYS A 86 18.32 0.48 -4.55
C LYS A 86 17.57 -0.47 -3.63
N GLN A 87 17.48 -0.09 -2.34
CA GLN A 87 16.64 -0.80 -1.37
C GLN A 87 15.16 -0.69 -1.78
N LYS A 88 14.40 -1.76 -1.52
CA LYS A 88 12.96 -1.79 -1.76
C LYS A 88 12.24 -1.24 -0.54
N MET A 89 11.99 0.06 -0.54
CA MET A 89 11.26 0.71 0.54
C MET A 89 9.76 0.66 0.26
N VAL A 90 9.00 0.24 1.27
CA VAL A 90 7.54 0.14 1.26
C VAL A 90 7.01 1.15 2.28
N TYR A 91 6.16 2.06 1.83
CA TYR A 91 5.61 3.14 2.63
C TYR A 91 4.14 2.87 2.90
N TYR A 92 3.75 2.89 4.17
CA TYR A 92 2.36 2.74 4.60
C TYR A 92 1.84 4.12 4.99
N ILE A 93 0.87 4.62 4.24
CA ILE A 93 0.25 5.93 4.43
C ILE A 93 -1.20 5.69 4.83
N GLU A 94 -1.65 6.24 5.96
CA GLU A 94 -3.07 6.13 6.33
C GLU A 94 -3.93 6.82 5.27
N VAL A 95 -5.13 6.31 5.01
CA VAL A 95 -5.97 6.87 3.92
C VAL A 95 -6.29 8.35 4.14
N GLU A 96 -6.42 8.79 5.40
CA GLU A 96 -6.66 10.20 5.75
C GLU A 96 -5.43 11.06 5.45
N ASP A 97 -4.23 10.57 5.77
CA ASP A 97 -2.96 11.22 5.42
C ASP A 97 -2.75 11.26 3.91
N PHE A 98 -3.17 10.22 3.19
CA PHE A 98 -3.11 10.18 1.73
C PHE A 98 -4.00 11.26 1.10
N LEU A 99 -5.23 11.44 1.60
CA LEU A 99 -6.12 12.50 1.13
C LEU A 99 -5.55 13.88 1.44
N SER A 100 -5.04 14.09 2.65
CA SER A 100 -4.38 15.35 3.05
C SER A 100 -3.18 15.64 2.14
N MET A 101 -2.38 14.63 1.84
CA MET A 101 -1.26 14.72 0.91
C MET A 101 -1.72 15.12 -0.50
N GLN A 102 -2.84 14.59 -0.99
CA GLN A 102 -3.39 14.97 -2.30
C GLN A 102 -3.86 16.43 -2.33
N GLU A 103 -4.53 16.89 -1.27
CA GLU A 103 -5.02 18.25 -1.13
C GLU A 103 -3.87 19.27 -1.01
N ASP A 104 -2.88 19.00 -0.16
CA ASP A 104 -1.72 19.87 0.04
C ASP A 104 -0.86 19.99 -1.22
N ASN A 105 -0.90 18.96 -2.08
CA ASN A 105 -0.14 18.88 -3.31
C ASN A 105 -1.02 18.98 -4.55
N GLU A 106 -2.17 19.66 -4.50
CA GLU A 106 -3.06 19.83 -5.68
C GLU A 106 -2.34 20.35 -6.94
N ARG A 107 -1.24 21.10 -6.76
CA ARG A 107 -0.40 21.58 -7.87
C ARG A 107 0.53 20.50 -8.43
N GLU A 108 0.94 19.53 -7.61
CA GLU A 108 1.78 18.40 -8.00
C GLU A 108 0.90 17.19 -8.32
N GLN A 109 0.87 16.79 -9.59
CA GLN A 109 0.05 15.66 -10.05
C GLN A 109 0.61 14.29 -9.65
N PHE A 110 1.69 14.26 -8.86
CA PHE A 110 2.48 13.07 -8.57
C PHE A 110 2.83 12.99 -7.09
N MET A 111 2.77 11.78 -6.55
CA MET A 111 3.37 11.44 -5.28
C MET A 111 4.82 11.01 -5.51
N THR A 112 5.78 11.73 -4.93
CA THR A 112 7.19 11.35 -4.95
C THR A 112 7.52 10.41 -3.78
N GLU A 113 8.62 9.67 -3.88
CA GLU A 113 9.11 8.82 -2.77
C GLU A 113 9.36 9.64 -1.49
N ARG A 114 9.90 10.84 -1.63
CA ARG A 114 10.12 11.75 -0.49
C ARG A 114 8.81 12.17 0.16
N LEU A 115 7.81 12.51 -0.65
CA LEU A 115 6.50 12.89 -0.14
C LEU A 115 5.83 11.70 0.58
N ALA A 116 5.92 10.51 -0.01
CA ALA A 116 5.44 9.29 0.63
C ALA A 116 6.16 9.01 1.98
N GLU A 117 7.46 9.30 2.07
CA GLU A 117 8.21 9.21 3.33
C GLU A 117 7.66 10.18 4.38
N ASP A 118 7.45 11.44 4.02
CA ASP A 118 6.98 12.50 4.92
C ASP A 118 5.57 12.21 5.50
N TYR A 119 4.71 11.53 4.74
CA TYR A 119 3.34 11.16 5.15
C TYR A 119 3.20 9.73 5.67
N SER A 120 4.24 8.90 5.59
CA SER A 120 4.13 7.51 6.01
C SER A 120 4.07 7.36 7.54
N TYR A 121 3.06 6.62 8.02
CA TYR A 121 3.00 6.17 9.42
C TYR A 121 4.15 5.21 9.74
N GLN A 122 4.49 4.36 8.77
CA GLN A 122 5.61 3.43 8.88
C GLN A 122 6.23 3.12 7.51
N ARG A 123 7.47 2.64 7.54
CA ARG A 123 8.20 2.17 6.37
C ARG A 123 8.93 0.86 6.63
N GLU A 124 8.96 0.01 5.62
CA GLU A 124 9.62 -1.29 5.68
C GLU A 124 10.60 -1.47 4.52
N ASN A 125 11.68 -2.22 4.75
CA ASN A 125 12.65 -2.57 3.73
C ASN A 125 12.55 -4.06 3.40
N TYR A 126 11.99 -4.38 2.24
CA TYR A 126 11.74 -5.77 1.84
C TYR A 126 13.01 -6.51 1.37
N PHE A 127 14.16 -5.83 1.31
CA PHE A 127 15.44 -6.45 0.93
C PHE A 127 16.08 -7.28 2.06
N GLU A 128 15.78 -7.00 3.34
CA GLU A 128 16.51 -7.59 4.47
C GLU A 128 15.97 -8.96 4.92
N THR A 129 14.71 -9.26 4.64
CA THR A 129 14.04 -10.40 5.29
C THR A 129 14.45 -11.77 4.72
N ARG A 130 14.93 -11.84 3.47
CA ARG A 130 15.49 -13.10 2.91
C ARG A 130 16.81 -13.52 3.56
N ARG A 131 17.54 -12.62 4.24
CA ARG A 131 18.84 -12.93 4.88
C ARG A 131 18.72 -13.52 6.29
N LYS A 132 17.58 -13.40 6.97
CA LYS A 132 17.42 -13.87 8.37
C LYS A 132 16.97 -15.33 8.52
N LYS A 133 16.73 -16.08 7.44
CA LYS A 133 16.37 -17.52 7.51
C LYS A 133 17.56 -18.49 7.69
N TRP A 134 18.80 -18.02 7.82
CA TRP A 134 20.00 -18.88 7.89
C TRP A 134 20.77 -18.88 9.23
N THR A 135 20.21 -18.31 10.31
CA THR A 135 20.90 -18.22 11.63
C THR A 135 20.09 -18.75 12.81
N ALA A 136 19.25 -19.77 12.60
CA ALA A 136 18.55 -20.48 13.66
C ALA A 136 18.66 -22.02 13.55
N GLN A 137 19.83 -22.51 13.14
CA GLN A 137 20.26 -23.90 13.31
C GLN A 137 21.74 -23.92 13.73
N ILE A 138 22.01 -23.57 14.99
CA ILE A 138 23.22 -23.99 15.72
C ILE A 138 22.76 -24.41 17.11
#